data_AF-A0A0S8D654-F1
#
_entry.id   AF-A0A0S8D654-F1
#
_cell.length_a   1.000
_cell.length_b   1.000
_cell.length_c   1.000
_cell.angle_alpha   90.00
_cell.angle_beta   90.00
_cell.angle_gamma   90.00
#
_symmetry.space_group_name_H-M   'P 1'
#
loop_
_entity.id
_entity.type
_entity.pdbx_description
1 polymer ?
#
loop_
_entity_poly.entity_id
_entity_poly.type
_entity_poly.pdbx_seq_one_letter_code
_entity_poly.pdbx_strand_id
1 'polypeptide(L)'
;MQMHQKREITIRGTVLPAEWDRHGHVTSIGIGTEEDQEYIIFLDKIGEKLFKFVDRKVEATGTVKHVYGDFVLTVNNYKLLADDDEEE
;
A
#
# COMPACT_ATOMS: atom_id res chain seq x y z
N MET A 1 30.54 -6.51 -6.04
CA MET A 1 29.37 -5.89 -5.39
C MET A 1 28.16 -6.72 -5.81
N GLN A 2 27.60 -7.56 -4.94
CA GLN A 2 26.42 -8.36 -5.29
C GLN A 2 25.19 -7.44 -5.21
N MET A 3 24.60 -7.17 -6.38
CA MET A 3 23.30 -6.53 -6.47
C MET A 3 22.26 -7.54 -6.00
N HIS A 4 21.80 -7.43 -4.76
CA HIS A 4 20.58 -8.11 -4.34
C HIS A 4 19.48 -7.58 -5.26
N GLN A 5 18.99 -8.39 -6.20
CA GLN A 5 17.84 -8.03 -7.01
C GLN A 5 16.68 -7.80 -6.06
N LYS A 6 16.36 -6.53 -5.80
CA LYS A 6 15.10 -6.13 -5.18
C LYS A 6 14.01 -6.66 -6.10
N ARG A 7 13.31 -7.71 -5.68
CA ARG A 7 12.17 -8.23 -6.42
C ARG A 7 11.05 -7.20 -6.30
N GLU A 8 10.77 -6.56 -7.42
CA GLU A 8 9.58 -5.73 -7.56
C GLU A 8 8.36 -6.64 -7.65
N ILE A 9 7.30 -6.27 -6.93
CA ILE A 9 6.01 -6.96 -6.97
C ILE A 9 4.93 -5.95 -7.36
N THR A 10 3.81 -6.47 -7.87
CA THR A 10 2.60 -5.70 -8.08
C THR A 10 1.49 -6.33 -7.27
N ILE A 11 0.80 -5.54 -6.45
CA ILE A 11 -0.33 -5.97 -5.63
C ILE A 11 -1.58 -5.18 -6.00
N ARG A 12 -2.74 -5.80 -5.78
CA ARG A 12 -4.05 -5.16 -5.90
C ARG A 12 -4.76 -5.28 -4.57
N GLY A 13 -5.37 -4.19 -4.13
CA GLY A 13 -6.05 -4.16 -2.84
C GLY A 13 -6.62 -2.81 -2.51
N THR A 14 -7.23 -2.72 -1.34
CA THR A 14 -7.82 -1.49 -0.82
C THR A 14 -6.82 -0.78 0.07
N VAL A 15 -6.69 0.54 -0.07
CA VAL A 15 -5.88 1.34 0.86
C VAL A 15 -6.64 1.48 2.17
N LEU A 16 -6.02 1.03 3.27
CA LEU A 16 -6.61 1.03 4.61
C LEU A 16 -5.73 1.84 5.56
N PRO A 17 -6.30 2.50 6.59
CA PRO A 17 -5.51 3.01 7.70
C PRO A 17 -4.82 1.86 8.44
N ALA A 18 -3.52 2.01 8.73
CA ALA A 18 -2.75 1.02 9.49
C ALA A 18 -2.46 1.48 10.93
N GLU A 19 -2.23 2.78 11.12
CA GLU A 19 -1.98 3.36 12.44
C GLU A 19 -2.70 4.70 12.61
N TRP A 20 -3.09 5.00 13.84
CA TRP A 20 -3.69 6.27 14.26
C TRP A 20 -2.87 6.89 15.39
N ASP A 21 -2.72 8.22 15.37
CA ASP A 21 -2.20 8.96 16.51
C ASP A 21 -3.24 9.06 17.65
N ARG A 22 -2.83 9.64 18.79
CA ARG A 22 -3.71 9.85 19.95
C ARG A 22 -4.86 10.82 19.70
N HIS A 23 -4.84 11.56 18.60
CA HIS A 23 -5.86 12.51 18.20
C HIS A 23 -6.80 11.93 17.12
N GLY A 24 -6.59 10.68 16.72
CA GLY A 24 -7.40 10.00 15.70
C GLY A 24 -6.97 10.30 14.26
N HIS A 25 -5.81 10.91 14.04
CA HIS A 25 -5.28 11.10 12.69
C HIS A 25 -4.56 9.83 12.22
N VAL A 26 -4.82 9.42 10.97
CA VAL A 26 -4.11 8.31 10.35
C VAL A 26 -2.64 8.70 10.14
N THR A 27 -1.72 7.94 10.72
CA THR A 27 -0.26 8.17 10.63
C THR A 27 0.45 7.17 9.73
N SER A 28 -0.21 6.07 9.38
CA SER A 28 0.29 5.04 8.48
C SER A 28 -0.87 4.42 7.71
N ILE A 29 -0.60 3.94 6.50
CA ILE A 29 -1.57 3.28 5.63
C ILE A 29 -1.00 1.96 5.14
N GLY A 30 -1.89 1.01 4.88
CA GLY A 30 -1.59 -0.29 4.26
C GLY A 30 -2.40 -0.52 3.00
N ILE A 31 -2.05 -1.56 2.25
CA ILE A 31 -2.89 -2.14 1.21
C ILE A 31 -3.28 -3.54 1.68
N GLY A 32 -4.57 -3.74 1.92
CA GLY A 32 -5.16 -5.06 2.16
C GLY A 32 -5.54 -5.71 0.84
N THR A 33 -4.99 -6.88 0.55
CA THR A 33 -5.35 -7.67 -0.65
C THR A 33 -6.56 -8.55 -0.38
N GLU A 34 -7.16 -9.10 -1.45
CA GLU A 34 -8.28 -10.05 -1.36
C GLU A 34 -7.89 -11.40 -0.72
N GLU A 35 -6.59 -11.66 -0.57
CA GLU A 35 -6.04 -12.87 0.06
C GLU A 35 -5.77 -12.67 1.57
N ASP A 36 -6.42 -11.69 2.20
CA ASP A 36 -6.21 -11.28 3.60
C ASP A 36 -4.74 -10.94 3.93
N GLN A 37 -3.93 -10.60 2.92
CA GLN A 37 -2.55 -10.16 3.10
C GLN A 37 -2.48 -8.64 3.17
N GLU A 38 -1.92 -8.12 4.26
CA GLU A 38 -1.69 -6.69 4.42
C GLU A 38 -0.23 -6.32 4.09
N TYR A 39 -0.07 -5.20 3.39
CA TYR A 39 1.21 -4.56 3.10
C TYR A 39 1.23 -3.14 3.67
N ILE A 40 2.12 -2.89 4.64
CA ILE A 40 2.34 -1.54 5.19
C ILE A 40 3.08 -0.69 4.16
N ILE A 41 2.57 0.51 3.86
CA ILE A 41 3.20 1.41 2.90
C ILE A 41 4.31 2.20 3.59
N PHE A 42 5.51 2.14 3.02
CA PHE A 42 6.59 3.03 3.41
C PHE A 42 6.27 4.47 2.96
N LEU A 43 6.21 5.40 3.92
CA LEU A 43 5.85 6.80 3.66
C LEU A 43 7.03 7.60 3.09
N ASP A 44 7.29 7.41 1.81
CA ASP A 44 8.08 8.33 0.99
C ASP A 44 7.17 9.24 0.15
N LYS A 45 7.76 10.05 -0.74
CA LYS A 45 7.02 10.99 -1.60
C LYS A 45 5.90 10.35 -2.42
N ILE A 46 5.98 9.06 -2.75
CA ILE A 46 4.94 8.34 -3.51
C ILE A 46 3.95 7.72 -2.54
N GLY A 47 4.44 7.04 -1.50
CA GLY A 47 3.62 6.45 -0.44
C GLY A 47 2.67 7.46 0.20
N GLU A 48 3.15 8.68 0.50
CA GLU A 48 2.33 9.76 1.06
C GLU A 48 1.15 10.17 0.16
N LYS A 49 1.22 9.93 -1.15
CA LYS A 49 0.10 10.25 -2.06
C LYS A 49 -1.07 9.29 -1.90
N LEU A 50 -0.83 8.07 -1.40
CA LEU A 50 -1.86 7.04 -1.24
C LEU A 50 -2.85 7.38 -0.11
N PHE A 51 -2.53 8.29 0.80
CA PHE A 51 -3.49 8.78 1.81
C PHE A 51 -4.78 9.35 1.20
N LYS A 52 -4.70 9.89 -0.02
CA LYS A 52 -5.87 10.43 -0.73
C LYS A 52 -6.82 9.36 -1.25
N PHE A 53 -6.42 8.10 -1.15
CA PHE A 53 -7.12 6.95 -1.70
C PHE A 53 -7.48 5.93 -0.61
N VAL A 54 -7.45 6.32 0.66
CA VAL A 54 -8.05 5.52 1.74
C VAL A 54 -9.47 5.13 1.35
N ASP A 55 -9.82 3.86 1.60
CA ASP A 55 -11.07 3.20 1.20
C ASP A 55 -11.26 3.05 -0.33
N ARG A 56 -10.20 3.18 -1.13
CA ARG A 56 -10.24 2.97 -2.58
C ARG A 56 -9.34 1.81 -2.99
N LYS A 57 -9.75 1.10 -4.05
CA LYS A 57 -8.92 0.05 -4.66
C LYS A 57 -7.80 0.65 -5.51
N VAL A 58 -6.61 0.10 -5.35
CA VAL A 58 -5.41 0.47 -6.11
C VAL A 58 -4.68 -0.77 -6.61
N GLU A 59 -3.96 -0.62 -7.71
CA GLU A 59 -2.85 -1.52 -8.07
C GLU A 59 -1.55 -0.77 -7.81
N ALA A 60 -0.71 -1.31 -6.94
CA ALA A 60 0.56 -0.70 -6.53
C ALA A 60 1.73 -1.61 -6.89
N THR A 61 2.76 -1.03 -7.49
CA THR A 61 4.01 -1.71 -7.85
C THR A 61 5.15 -1.16 -7.02
N GLY A 62 5.98 -2.03 -6.46
CA GLY A 62 7.05 -1.61 -5.57
C GLY A 62 7.92 -2.75 -5.06
N THR A 63 8.84 -2.42 -4.17
CA THR A 63 9.71 -3.43 -3.52
C THR A 63 9.18 -3.73 -2.12
N VAL A 64 9.09 -5.02 -1.78
CA VAL A 64 8.72 -5.46 -0.43
C VAL A 64 9.94 -5.83 0.40
N LYS A 65 9.88 -5.48 1.68
CA LYS A 65 10.80 -5.97 2.72
C LYS A 65 9.97 -6.54 3.86
N HIS A 66 10.51 -7.57 4.50
CA HIS A 66 9.93 -8.09 5.74
C HIS A 66 10.63 -7.43 6.92
N VAL A 67 9.88 -6.75 7.77
CA VAL A 67 10.39 -5.96 8.89
C VAL A 67 9.53 -6.26 10.11
N TYR A 68 10.12 -6.85 11.16
CA TYR A 68 9.43 -7.21 12.41
C TYR A 68 8.15 -8.05 12.28
N GLY A 69 7.97 -8.77 11.17
CA GLY A 69 6.76 -9.56 10.89
C GLY A 69 5.86 -8.93 9.83
N ASP A 70 6.07 -7.65 9.52
CA ASP A 70 5.24 -6.89 8.57
C ASP A 70 5.85 -6.87 7.16
N PHE A 71 4.99 -6.93 6.15
CA PHE A 71 5.39 -6.68 4.77
C PHE A 71 5.37 -5.18 4.48
N VAL A 72 6.54 -4.57 4.42
CA VAL A 72 6.69 -3.15 4.14
C VAL A 72 6.93 -2.96 2.64
N LEU A 73 5.99 -2.31 1.95
CA LEU A 73 6.04 -1.98 0.53
C LEU A 73 6.54 -0.55 0.32
N THR A 74 7.66 -0.40 -0.38
CA THR A 74 8.07 0.89 -0.97
C THR A 74 7.48 1.01 -2.36
N VAL A 75 6.53 1.92 -2.55
CA VAL A 75 5.76 2.08 -3.80
C VAL A 75 6.57 2.87 -4.83
N ASN A 76 6.78 2.28 -6.00
CA ASN A 76 7.42 2.94 -7.15
C ASN A 76 6.38 3.58 -8.08
N ASN A 77 5.22 2.95 -8.22
CA ASN A 77 4.10 3.45 -9.02
C ASN A 77 2.76 2.88 -8.51
N TYR A 78 1.66 3.56 -8.80
CA TYR A 78 0.32 3.06 -8.53
C TYR A 78 -0.69 3.55 -9.57
N LYS A 79 -1.81 2.86 -9.67
CA LYS A 79 -3.01 3.32 -10.38
C LYS A 79 -4.25 3.08 -9.53
N LEU A 80 -5.22 3.98 -9.62
CA LEU A 80 -6.56 3.74 -9.07
C LEU A 80 -7.26 2.69 -9.93
N LEU A 81 -7.94 1.77 -9.27
CA LEU A 81 -8.88 0.87 -9.90
C LEU A 81 -10.26 1.50 -9.79
N ALA A 82 -11.09 1.35 -10.83
CA ALA A 82 -12.49 1.75 -10.73
C ALA A 82 -13.16 0.89 -9.65
N ASP A 83 -13.99 1.52 -8.82
CA ASP A 83 -14.95 0.77 -8.02
C ASP A 83 -16.00 0.26 -9.02
N ASP A 84 -16.23 -1.05 -9.08
CA ASP A 84 -17.25 -1.67 -9.94
C ASP A 84 -18.70 -1.27 -9.56
N ASP A 85 -18.90 -0.32 -8.63
CA ASP A 85 -20.18 0.30 -8.26
C ASP A 85 -20.65 1.38 -9.28
N GLU A 86 -20.41 1.15 -10.58
CA GLU A 86 -21.22 1.74 -11.65
C GLU A 86 -22.03 0.61 -12.31
N GLU A 87 -22.94 -0.02 -11.56
CA GLU A 87 -24.17 -0.55 -12.17
C GLU A 87 -25.17 0.62 -12.25
N GLU A 88 -25.70 0.85 -13.46
CA GLU A 88 -26.55 1.97 -13.93
C GLU A 88 -27.64 2.51 -12.98
#